data_AF-A0A2G6F5H9-F1
#
_entry.id   AF-A0A2G6F5H9-F1
#
_cell.length_a   1.000
_cell.length_b   1.000
_cell.length_c   1.000
_cell.angle_alpha   90.00
_cell.angle_beta   90.00
_cell.angle_gamma   90.00
#
_symmetry.space_group_name_H-M   'P 1'
#
loop_
_entity.id
_entity.type
_entity.pdbx_description
1 polymer ?
#
loop_
_entity_poly.entity_id
_entity_poly.type
_entity_poly.pdbx_seq_one_letter_code
_entity_poly.pdbx_strand_id
1 'polypeptide(L)'
;MNSKDKMLHILNGNSTLYGIKKGNISGDVVIWREMLAMGPLEKKVGSKKFWDTRIAFLEEQNITDKKDYKKKVIDELEKFKNVSAYQDVVLWFEYNLFCQFNLLAACSYLLRNFTPKVNYHLICTGHVTGYTGLTPLSLIHPKDFKKLLKKRVTLTKTDLMYADWCWQTLVENDIKQIKRFDFSKNEKFNYLNLAISQHLLRFNKKGKLNQIDTKILQIIKNNNLKRIEIIKNLLIWQSKKTVYGFGDLQYEMHLDNLSAYYEIKDYKFELNEKGKSILNASTC
;
A
#
# COMPACT_ATOMS: atom_id res chain seq x y z
N MET A 1 14.22 -24.72 -23.13
CA MET A 1 14.11 -23.25 -23.06
C MET A 1 15.40 -22.73 -22.43
N ASN A 2 16.21 -21.98 -23.17
CA ASN A 2 17.48 -21.46 -22.66
C ASN A 2 17.22 -20.53 -21.46
N SER A 3 17.99 -20.72 -20.39
CA SER A 3 17.85 -20.07 -19.08
C SER A 3 18.16 -18.56 -19.07
N LYS A 4 18.27 -17.91 -20.23
CA LYS A 4 18.80 -16.56 -20.41
C LYS A 4 17.74 -15.46 -20.55
N ASP A 5 16.45 -15.76 -20.37
CA ASP A 5 15.33 -14.78 -20.46
C ASP A 5 14.27 -14.96 -19.35
N LYS A 6 14.64 -15.54 -18.20
CA LYS A 6 13.66 -15.86 -17.15
C LYS A 6 13.39 -14.65 -16.25
N MET A 7 12.19 -14.08 -16.33
CA MET A 7 11.74 -12.97 -15.49
C MET A 7 10.88 -13.44 -14.31
N LEU A 8 11.03 -12.75 -13.17
CA LEU A 8 10.13 -12.82 -12.02
C LEU A 8 9.40 -11.49 -11.88
N HIS A 9 8.07 -11.52 -11.86
CA HIS A 9 7.25 -10.33 -11.66
C HIS A 9 6.64 -10.32 -10.26
N ILE A 10 6.99 -9.31 -9.48
CA ILE A 10 6.45 -9.08 -8.14
C ILE A 10 5.35 -8.04 -8.27
N LEU A 11 4.12 -8.43 -7.94
CA LEU A 11 2.94 -7.56 -8.05
C LEU A 11 2.48 -7.15 -6.65
N ASN A 12 2.09 -5.88 -6.48
CA ASN A 12 1.50 -5.42 -5.22
C ASN A 12 0.17 -6.11 -4.86
N GLY A 13 -0.58 -6.59 -5.86
CA GLY A 13 -1.89 -7.20 -5.64
C GLY A 13 -2.44 -7.90 -6.87
N ASN A 14 -3.61 -8.54 -6.73
CA ASN A 14 -4.22 -9.32 -7.82
C ASN A 14 -4.67 -8.47 -9.00
N SER A 15 -4.99 -7.19 -8.78
CA SER A 15 -5.49 -6.29 -9.81
C SER A 15 -4.50 -6.17 -10.99
N THR A 16 -3.20 -6.18 -10.71
CA THR A 16 -2.15 -6.13 -11.74
C THR A 16 -2.02 -7.44 -12.53
N LEU A 17 -2.42 -8.58 -11.95
CA LEU A 17 -2.28 -9.90 -12.59
C LEU A 17 -3.05 -9.97 -13.91
N TYR A 18 -4.21 -9.31 -13.98
CA TYR A 18 -5.00 -9.24 -15.20
C TYR A 18 -4.19 -8.62 -16.35
N GLY A 19 -3.54 -7.48 -16.10
CA GLY A 19 -2.73 -6.79 -17.08
C GLY A 19 -1.48 -7.57 -17.50
N ILE A 20 -0.83 -8.26 -16.57
CA ILE A 20 0.30 -9.16 -16.87
C ILE A 20 -0.14 -10.29 -17.83
N LYS A 21 -1.22 -10.99 -17.48
CA LYS A 21 -1.74 -12.12 -18.27
C LYS A 21 -2.26 -11.67 -19.64
N LYS A 22 -3.14 -10.66 -19.68
CA LYS A 22 -3.74 -10.18 -20.94
C LYS A 22 -2.80 -9.34 -21.78
N GLY A 23 -1.74 -8.78 -21.19
CA GLY A 23 -0.66 -8.11 -21.89
C GLY A 23 0.38 -9.07 -22.49
N ASN A 24 0.20 -10.38 -22.30
CA ASN A 24 1.15 -11.43 -22.71
C ASN A 24 2.58 -11.12 -22.23
N ILE A 25 2.71 -10.78 -20.94
CA ILE A 25 3.99 -10.61 -20.27
C ILE A 25 4.46 -11.98 -19.79
N SER A 26 5.61 -12.43 -20.29
CA SER A 26 6.19 -13.73 -19.95
C SER A 26 7.02 -13.66 -18.68
N GLY A 27 6.89 -14.68 -17.82
CA GLY A 27 7.67 -14.79 -16.60
C GLY A 27 6.86 -15.44 -15.48
N ASP A 28 7.55 -15.77 -14.40
CA ASP A 28 6.89 -16.22 -13.18
C ASP A 28 6.30 -15.01 -12.43
N VAL A 29 5.24 -15.22 -11.67
CA VAL A 29 4.55 -14.16 -10.92
C VAL A 29 4.50 -14.51 -9.44
N VAL A 30 4.76 -13.49 -8.62
CA VAL A 30 4.54 -13.49 -7.17
C VAL A 30 3.71 -12.29 -6.79
N ILE A 31 2.74 -12.50 -5.89
CA ILE A 31 1.84 -11.42 -5.46
C ILE A 31 2.10 -11.11 -3.99
N TRP A 32 2.51 -9.88 -3.71
CA TRP A 32 2.73 -9.32 -2.37
C TRP A 32 1.39 -8.99 -1.70
N ARG A 33 0.66 -10.02 -1.24
CA ARG A 33 -0.68 -9.90 -0.65
C ARG A 33 -0.64 -9.34 0.78
N GLU A 34 -0.26 -8.09 0.93
CA GLU A 34 -0.13 -7.44 2.24
C GLU A 34 -0.73 -6.04 2.27
N MET A 35 -1.08 -5.59 3.48
CA MET A 35 -1.68 -4.30 3.78
C MET A 35 -0.79 -3.57 4.79
N LEU A 36 0.47 -3.30 4.42
CA LEU A 36 1.45 -2.75 5.35
C LEU A 36 1.22 -1.28 5.71
N ALA A 37 0.34 -0.60 4.98
CA ALA A 37 -0.14 0.71 5.42
C ALA A 37 -1.02 0.64 6.68
N MET A 38 -1.48 -0.54 7.12
CA MET A 38 -2.30 -0.74 8.32
C MET A 38 -1.65 -1.70 9.31
N GLY A 39 -1.94 -1.49 10.59
CA GLY A 39 -1.50 -2.37 11.67
C GLY A 39 -0.02 -2.24 12.02
N PRO A 40 0.44 -3.03 13.00
CA PRO A 40 1.80 -3.00 13.49
C PRO A 40 2.80 -3.50 12.43
N LEU A 41 3.97 -2.88 12.38
CA LEU A 41 5.05 -3.22 11.47
C LEU A 41 6.30 -3.64 12.25
N GLU A 42 7.13 -4.46 11.61
CA GLU A 42 8.40 -4.91 12.17
C GLU A 42 9.55 -4.54 11.23
N LYS A 43 10.68 -4.12 11.80
CA LYS A 43 11.86 -3.63 11.08
C LYS A 43 12.40 -4.67 10.10
N LYS A 44 12.43 -5.94 10.52
CA LYS A 44 13.00 -7.06 9.77
C LYS A 44 11.92 -7.77 8.96
N VAL A 45 11.61 -7.25 7.77
CA VAL A 45 10.65 -7.87 6.82
C VAL A 45 11.04 -9.32 6.57
N GLY A 46 10.06 -10.22 6.62
CA GLY A 46 10.28 -11.65 6.40
C GLY A 46 10.75 -12.46 7.60
N SER A 47 11.01 -11.83 8.74
CA SER A 47 11.34 -12.55 9.98
C SER A 47 10.12 -13.25 10.59
N LYS A 48 10.36 -14.27 11.43
CA LYS A 48 9.30 -14.91 12.23
C LYS A 48 8.48 -13.88 13.00
N LYS A 49 9.15 -12.92 13.66
CA LYS A 49 8.48 -11.85 14.40
C LYS A 49 7.59 -11.00 13.49
N PHE A 50 8.09 -10.61 12.32
CA PHE A 50 7.28 -9.90 11.32
C PHE A 50 6.01 -10.68 10.99
N TRP A 51 6.13 -11.96 10.62
CA TRP A 51 4.96 -12.78 10.26
C TRP A 51 3.99 -12.98 11.41
N ASP A 52 4.48 -13.30 12.61
CA ASP A 52 3.64 -13.49 13.78
C ASP A 52 2.86 -12.20 14.12
N THR A 53 3.52 -11.04 14.09
CA THR A 53 2.89 -9.73 14.32
C THR A 53 1.81 -9.43 13.27
N ARG A 54 2.07 -9.75 11.99
CA ARG A 54 1.08 -9.53 10.92
C ARG A 54 -0.11 -10.48 11.02
N ILE A 55 0.12 -11.75 11.31
CA ILE A 55 -0.94 -12.75 11.49
C ILE A 55 -1.85 -12.33 12.64
N ALA A 56 -1.28 -12.01 13.82
CA ALA A 56 -2.05 -11.61 14.99
C ALA A 56 -2.96 -10.41 14.70
N PHE A 57 -2.42 -9.39 14.04
CA PHE A 57 -3.21 -8.22 13.64
C PHE A 57 -4.33 -8.57 12.66
N LEU A 58 -4.05 -9.34 11.61
CA LEU A 58 -5.06 -9.66 10.60
C LEU A 58 -6.15 -10.61 11.12
N GLU A 59 -5.82 -11.49 12.06
CA GLU A 59 -6.78 -12.34 12.78
C GLU A 59 -7.68 -11.51 13.69
N GLU A 60 -7.11 -10.58 14.47
CA GLU A 60 -7.87 -9.65 15.33
C GLU A 60 -8.89 -8.82 14.53
N GLN A 61 -8.52 -8.46 13.30
CA GLN A 61 -9.37 -7.69 12.38
C GLN A 61 -10.33 -8.57 11.56
N ASN A 62 -10.40 -9.88 11.82
CA ASN A 62 -11.21 -10.86 11.09
C ASN A 62 -10.98 -10.87 9.57
N ILE A 63 -9.75 -10.60 9.12
CA ILE A 63 -9.40 -10.51 7.69
C ILE A 63 -9.03 -11.88 7.12
N THR A 64 -8.23 -12.65 7.87
CA THR A 64 -7.74 -13.97 7.47
C THR A 64 -7.27 -14.73 8.70
N ASP A 65 -7.21 -16.05 8.61
CA ASP A 65 -6.63 -16.91 9.64
C ASP A 65 -5.15 -17.23 9.34
N LYS A 66 -4.41 -17.69 10.36
CA LYS A 66 -3.00 -18.07 10.25
C LYS A 66 -2.70 -19.07 9.13
N LYS A 67 -3.58 -20.05 8.90
CA LYS A 67 -3.36 -21.10 7.90
C LYS A 67 -3.47 -20.53 6.49
N ASP A 68 -4.51 -19.73 6.24
CA ASP A 68 -4.74 -19.06 4.97
C ASP A 68 -3.67 -18.00 4.69
N TYR A 69 -3.30 -17.21 5.70
CA TYR A 69 -2.20 -16.24 5.61
C TYR A 69 -0.88 -16.90 5.25
N LYS A 70 -0.50 -17.99 5.95
CA LYS A 70 0.73 -18.73 5.63
C LYS A 70 0.74 -19.18 4.18
N LYS A 71 -0.34 -19.79 3.72
CA LYS A 71 -0.45 -20.32 2.34
C LYS A 71 -0.41 -19.20 1.28
N LYS A 72 -1.14 -18.10 1.50
CA LYS A 72 -1.34 -17.05 0.49
C LYS A 72 -0.23 -16.00 0.48
N VAL A 73 0.45 -15.80 1.61
CA VAL A 73 1.46 -14.75 1.79
C VAL A 73 2.84 -15.38 1.98
N ILE A 74 3.05 -16.14 3.05
CA ILE A 74 4.39 -16.62 3.41
C ILE A 74 4.93 -17.59 2.36
N ASP A 75 4.18 -18.65 2.06
CA ASP A 75 4.59 -19.67 1.09
C ASP A 75 4.73 -19.10 -0.33
N GLU A 76 3.93 -18.08 -0.67
CA GLU A 76 4.02 -17.35 -1.93
C GLU A 76 5.31 -16.51 -2.01
N LEU A 77 5.69 -15.86 -0.90
CA LEU A 77 6.91 -15.06 -0.80
C LEU A 77 8.18 -15.90 -0.69
N GLU A 78 8.10 -17.19 -0.34
CA GLU A 78 9.26 -18.10 -0.39
C GLU A 78 9.89 -18.15 -1.81
N LYS A 79 9.10 -17.88 -2.85
CA LYS A 79 9.60 -17.73 -4.23
C LYS A 79 10.68 -16.63 -4.36
N PHE A 80 10.68 -15.63 -3.48
CA PHE A 80 11.73 -14.59 -3.43
C PHE A 80 13.09 -15.11 -2.94
N LYS A 81 13.15 -16.24 -2.21
CA LYS A 81 14.44 -16.77 -1.74
C LYS A 81 15.30 -17.31 -2.87
N ASN A 82 14.69 -17.65 -4.01
CA ASN A 82 15.39 -18.17 -5.19
C ASN A 82 15.45 -17.15 -6.34
N VAL A 83 15.59 -15.85 -6.03
CA VAL A 83 15.76 -14.81 -7.06
C VAL A 83 16.95 -15.05 -7.97
N SER A 84 17.99 -15.76 -7.50
CA SER A 84 19.15 -16.16 -8.30
C SER A 84 18.84 -17.11 -9.47
N ALA A 85 17.65 -17.73 -9.50
CA ALA A 85 17.20 -18.55 -10.62
C ALA A 85 16.63 -17.72 -11.79
N TYR A 86 16.55 -16.39 -11.63
CA TYR A 86 16.03 -15.46 -12.62
C TYR A 86 17.13 -14.56 -13.15
N GLN A 87 16.92 -14.00 -14.33
CA GLN A 87 17.79 -12.96 -14.88
C GLN A 87 17.29 -11.57 -14.47
N ASP A 88 15.97 -11.37 -14.49
CA ASP A 88 15.33 -10.11 -14.16
C ASP A 88 14.26 -10.30 -13.08
N VAL A 89 14.28 -9.44 -12.07
CA VAL A 89 13.20 -9.28 -11.10
C VAL A 89 12.55 -7.92 -11.35
N VAL A 90 11.24 -7.92 -11.63
CA VAL A 90 10.49 -6.70 -11.95
C VAL A 90 9.40 -6.46 -10.91
N LEU A 91 9.53 -5.36 -10.18
CA LEU A 91 8.57 -4.87 -9.20
C LEU A 91 7.50 -4.02 -9.90
N TRP A 92 6.22 -4.37 -9.75
CA TRP A 92 5.07 -3.66 -10.32
C TRP A 92 4.23 -2.99 -9.21
N PHE A 93 4.40 -1.67 -9.08
CA PHE A 93 3.83 -0.85 -8.02
C PHE A 93 3.24 0.46 -8.58
N GLU A 94 2.69 1.29 -7.71
CA GLU A 94 1.87 2.45 -8.05
C GLU A 94 2.13 3.61 -7.07
N TYR A 95 1.71 4.81 -7.45
CA TYR A 95 1.96 6.07 -6.75
C TYR A 95 1.36 6.19 -5.33
N ASN A 96 0.34 5.39 -5.01
CA ASN A 96 -0.47 5.59 -3.80
C ASN A 96 0.20 5.06 -2.52
N LEU A 97 -0.21 5.59 -1.37
CA LEU A 97 0.35 5.27 -0.05
C LEU A 97 0.36 3.77 0.25
N PHE A 98 -0.77 3.09 0.02
CA PHE A 98 -0.88 1.65 0.22
C PHE A 98 0.22 0.90 -0.54
N CYS A 99 0.39 1.23 -1.82
CA CYS A 99 1.36 0.57 -2.69
C CYS A 99 2.81 0.91 -2.30
N GLN A 100 3.09 2.17 -1.92
CA GLN A 100 4.45 2.58 -1.54
C GLN A 100 4.95 1.88 -0.27
N PHE A 101 4.10 1.61 0.72
CA PHE A 101 4.49 0.83 1.90
C PHE A 101 4.89 -0.61 1.52
N ASN A 102 4.10 -1.24 0.66
CA ASN A 102 4.42 -2.58 0.16
C ASN A 102 5.66 -2.60 -0.72
N LEU A 103 5.89 -1.57 -1.53
CA LEU A 103 7.12 -1.43 -2.34
C LEU A 103 8.36 -1.39 -1.45
N LEU A 104 8.36 -0.55 -0.41
CA LEU A 104 9.50 -0.45 0.51
C LEU A 104 9.78 -1.78 1.21
N ALA A 105 8.74 -2.46 1.69
CA ALA A 105 8.90 -3.76 2.32
C ALA A 105 9.39 -4.85 1.35
N ALA A 106 8.89 -4.86 0.11
CA ALA A 106 9.35 -5.78 -0.93
C ALA A 106 10.83 -5.53 -1.28
N CYS A 107 11.25 -4.27 -1.38
CA CYS A 107 12.65 -3.89 -1.57
C CYS A 107 13.54 -4.30 -0.37
N SER A 108 13.09 -4.05 0.86
CA SER A 108 13.79 -4.49 2.09
C SER A 108 13.94 -6.01 2.13
N TYR A 109 12.89 -6.76 1.76
CA TYR A 109 12.96 -8.22 1.66
C TYR A 109 13.92 -8.68 0.56
N LEU A 110 13.89 -8.05 -0.62
CA LEU A 110 14.80 -8.36 -1.73
C LEU A 110 16.26 -8.06 -1.38
N LEU A 111 16.55 -6.97 -0.67
CA LEU A 111 17.90 -6.59 -0.26
C LEU A 111 18.60 -7.72 0.50
N ARG A 112 17.86 -8.46 1.33
CA ARG A 112 18.36 -9.61 2.12
C ARG A 112 18.76 -10.81 1.24
N ASN A 113 18.15 -10.93 0.07
CA ASN A 113 18.39 -12.00 -0.90
C ASN A 113 19.11 -11.46 -2.15
N PHE A 114 19.69 -10.25 -2.07
CA PHE A 114 20.29 -9.59 -3.21
C PHE A 114 21.50 -10.38 -3.72
N THR A 115 21.57 -10.50 -5.04
CA THR A 115 22.73 -11.04 -5.77
C THR A 115 23.02 -10.18 -6.99
N PRO A 116 24.29 -9.87 -7.30
CA PRO A 116 24.66 -9.09 -8.48
C PRO A 116 24.44 -9.84 -9.81
N LYS A 117 24.12 -11.14 -9.77
CA LYS A 117 23.83 -11.96 -10.95
C LYS A 117 22.44 -11.68 -11.57
N VAL A 118 21.61 -10.90 -10.87
CA VAL A 118 20.21 -10.62 -11.22
C VAL A 118 20.06 -9.12 -11.46
N ASN A 119 19.30 -8.75 -12.48
CA ASN A 119 18.88 -7.38 -12.72
C ASN A 119 17.58 -7.09 -11.98
N TYR A 120 17.52 -6.01 -11.22
CA TYR A 120 16.31 -5.59 -10.50
C TYR A 120 15.72 -4.38 -11.19
N HIS A 121 14.40 -4.37 -11.37
CA HIS A 121 13.70 -3.31 -12.06
C HIS A 121 12.45 -2.89 -11.32
N LEU A 122 12.10 -1.62 -11.44
CA LEU A 122 10.86 -1.06 -10.93
C LEU A 122 10.01 -0.50 -12.07
N ILE A 123 8.73 -0.81 -12.01
CA ILE A 123 7.67 -0.14 -12.73
C ILE A 123 6.76 0.44 -11.66
N CYS A 124 6.76 1.76 -11.54
CA CYS A 124 5.90 2.49 -10.61
C CYS A 124 4.99 3.42 -11.41
N THR A 125 3.69 3.11 -11.47
CA THR A 125 2.76 3.92 -12.26
C THR A 125 2.22 5.10 -11.46
N GLY A 126 2.00 6.20 -12.18
CA GLY A 126 1.25 7.37 -11.72
C GLY A 126 0.85 8.15 -12.96
N HIS A 127 1.73 8.99 -13.48
CA HIS A 127 1.51 9.64 -14.77
C HIS A 127 1.99 8.71 -15.90
N VAL A 128 1.04 8.26 -16.73
CA VAL A 128 1.31 7.36 -17.86
C VAL A 128 0.85 8.03 -19.14
N THR A 129 1.72 8.09 -20.14
CA THR A 129 1.40 8.67 -21.46
C THR A 129 0.13 8.04 -22.04
N GLY A 130 -0.85 8.87 -22.40
CA GLY A 130 -2.15 8.42 -22.93
C GLY A 130 -3.24 8.21 -21.88
N TYR A 131 -2.93 8.40 -20.59
CA TYR A 131 -3.89 8.36 -19.49
C TYR A 131 -3.91 9.72 -18.78
N THR A 132 -5.06 10.11 -18.23
CA THR A 132 -5.23 11.39 -17.55
C THR A 132 -5.00 11.26 -16.05
N GLY A 133 -4.24 12.19 -15.47
CA GLY A 133 -3.97 12.21 -14.02
C GLY A 133 -3.09 11.06 -13.53
N LEU A 134 -3.25 10.72 -12.25
CA LEU A 134 -2.57 9.59 -11.62
C LEU A 134 -3.35 8.30 -11.89
N THR A 135 -2.69 7.33 -12.52
CA THR A 135 -3.31 6.12 -13.05
C THR A 135 -2.73 4.87 -12.38
N PRO A 136 -3.53 4.10 -11.64
CA PRO A 136 -3.13 2.80 -11.12
C PRO A 136 -3.03 1.76 -12.25
N LEU A 137 -2.21 0.72 -12.05
CA LEU A 137 -2.02 -0.40 -12.98
C LEU A 137 -3.32 -1.08 -13.36
N SER A 138 -4.30 -1.11 -12.46
CA SER A 138 -5.62 -1.71 -12.70
C SER A 138 -6.45 -0.99 -13.77
N LEU A 139 -6.16 0.29 -14.04
CA LEU A 139 -6.84 1.09 -15.07
C LEU A 139 -6.05 1.14 -16.39
N ILE A 140 -4.84 0.59 -16.42
CA ILE A 140 -4.02 0.54 -17.64
C ILE A 140 -4.49 -0.61 -18.50
N HIS A 141 -4.78 -0.32 -19.77
CA HIS A 141 -5.20 -1.33 -20.73
C HIS A 141 -4.08 -2.37 -20.93
N PRO A 142 -4.36 -3.69 -20.91
CA PRO A 142 -3.33 -4.73 -20.98
C PRO A 142 -2.35 -4.60 -22.16
N LYS A 143 -2.81 -4.09 -23.31
CA LYS A 143 -1.96 -3.80 -24.49
C LYS A 143 -0.76 -2.89 -24.19
N ASP A 144 -0.86 -2.04 -23.18
CA ASP A 144 0.20 -1.07 -22.82
C ASP A 144 1.21 -1.63 -21.80
N PHE A 145 0.98 -2.82 -21.22
CA PHE A 145 1.91 -3.43 -20.25
C PHE A 145 3.28 -3.71 -20.84
N LYS A 146 3.37 -4.10 -22.12
CA LYS A 146 4.66 -4.26 -22.81
C LYS A 146 5.42 -2.94 -22.91
N LYS A 147 4.72 -1.81 -23.05
CA LYS A 147 5.34 -0.48 -23.07
C LYS A 147 5.86 -0.10 -21.68
N LEU A 148 5.08 -0.40 -20.63
CA LEU A 148 5.53 -0.22 -19.25
C LEU A 148 6.79 -1.03 -18.96
N LEU A 149 6.81 -2.31 -19.35
CA LEU A 149 7.97 -3.18 -19.15
C LEU A 149 9.23 -2.66 -19.86
N LYS A 150 9.10 -2.10 -21.06
CA LYS A 150 10.21 -1.46 -21.78
C LYS A 150 10.73 -0.19 -21.09
N LYS A 151 9.88 0.51 -20.34
CA LYS A 151 10.21 1.75 -19.61
C LYS A 151 10.60 1.52 -18.14
N ARG A 152 10.75 0.26 -17.71
CA ARG A 152 11.15 -0.08 -16.33
C ARG A 152 12.47 0.60 -15.98
N VAL A 153 12.62 1.01 -14.73
CA VAL A 153 13.86 1.62 -14.23
C VAL A 153 14.69 0.58 -13.49
N THR A 154 16.00 0.55 -13.72
CA THR A 154 16.91 -0.39 -13.05
C THR A 154 17.14 0.03 -11.59
N LEU A 155 17.02 -0.91 -10.67
CA LEU A 155 17.39 -0.76 -9.26
C LEU A 155 18.76 -1.39 -8.99
N THR A 156 19.64 -0.64 -8.35
CA THR A 156 20.92 -1.07 -7.82
C THR A 156 20.77 -1.55 -6.37
N LYS A 157 21.83 -2.16 -5.82
CA LYS A 157 21.88 -2.49 -4.38
C LYS A 157 21.67 -1.24 -3.51
N THR A 158 22.25 -0.10 -3.90
CA THR A 158 22.10 1.17 -3.17
C THR A 158 20.64 1.66 -3.18
N ASP A 159 19.91 1.45 -4.27
CA ASP A 159 18.48 1.78 -4.34
C ASP A 159 17.65 0.91 -3.39
N LEU A 160 17.97 -0.39 -3.29
CA LEU A 160 17.33 -1.29 -2.33
C LEU A 160 17.68 -0.93 -0.88
N MET A 161 18.93 -0.53 -0.61
CA MET A 161 19.36 -0.02 0.70
C MET A 161 18.63 1.28 1.08
N TYR A 162 18.42 2.19 0.12
CA TYR A 162 17.63 3.38 0.34
C TYR A 162 16.19 3.04 0.72
N ALA A 163 15.55 2.12 -0.01
CA ALA A 163 14.20 1.66 0.31
C ALA A 163 14.12 0.98 1.69
N ASP A 164 15.12 0.18 2.05
CA ASP A 164 15.21 -0.40 3.40
C ASP A 164 15.35 0.68 4.48
N TRP A 165 16.18 1.72 4.27
CA TRP A 165 16.29 2.81 5.23
C TRP A 165 14.97 3.58 5.38
N CYS A 166 14.27 3.85 4.28
CA CYS A 166 12.94 4.44 4.31
C CYS A 166 11.96 3.56 5.10
N TRP A 167 12.00 2.24 4.89
CA TRP A 167 11.21 1.27 5.65
C TRP A 167 11.51 1.35 7.15
N GLN A 168 12.79 1.34 7.55
CA GLN A 168 13.20 1.44 8.97
C GLN A 168 12.62 2.71 9.62
N THR A 169 12.68 3.86 8.93
CA THR A 169 12.14 5.13 9.42
C THR A 169 10.62 5.08 9.62
N LEU A 170 9.88 4.44 8.70
CA LEU A 170 8.42 4.37 8.78
C LEU A 170 7.92 3.40 9.84
N VAL A 171 8.62 2.29 10.07
CA VAL A 171 8.24 1.28 11.07
C VAL A 171 8.23 1.85 12.49
N GLU A 172 9.13 2.78 12.79
CA GLU A 172 9.18 3.43 14.12
C GLU A 172 7.94 4.29 14.40
N ASN A 173 7.20 4.66 13.34
CA ASN A 173 5.98 5.47 13.44
C ASN A 173 6.17 6.79 14.19
N ASP A 174 7.42 7.29 14.26
CA ASP A 174 7.79 8.55 14.90
C ASP A 174 7.60 9.70 13.91
N ILE A 175 6.53 10.46 14.11
CA ILE A 175 6.15 11.60 13.27
C ILE A 175 7.30 12.63 13.14
N LYS A 176 8.09 12.85 14.20
CA LYS A 176 9.20 13.81 14.16
C LYS A 176 10.32 13.30 13.27
N GLN A 177 10.64 12.01 13.35
CA GLN A 177 11.65 11.39 12.49
C GLN A 177 11.20 11.35 11.04
N ILE A 178 9.95 10.93 10.77
CA ILE A 178 9.39 10.89 9.41
C ILE A 178 9.43 12.29 8.77
N LYS A 179 9.14 13.37 9.51
CA LYS A 179 9.21 14.74 8.98
C LYS A 179 10.63 15.24 8.71
N ARG A 180 11.63 14.72 9.42
CA ARG A 180 13.05 15.12 9.26
C ARG A 180 13.74 14.31 8.18
N PHE A 181 13.24 13.11 7.89
CA PHE A 181 13.80 12.25 6.86
C PHE A 181 13.42 12.76 5.46
N ASP A 182 14.40 12.91 4.59
CA ASP A 182 14.19 13.32 3.21
C ASP A 182 13.94 12.09 2.33
N PHE A 183 12.66 11.85 2.03
CA PHE A 183 12.19 10.76 1.17
C PHE A 183 12.29 11.05 -0.32
N SER A 184 12.86 12.20 -0.73
CA SER A 184 13.02 12.57 -2.14
C SER A 184 14.41 12.29 -2.71
N LYS A 185 15.35 11.79 -1.88
CA LYS A 185 16.76 11.57 -2.25
C LYS A 185 16.99 10.58 -3.40
N ASN A 186 16.02 9.74 -3.73
CA ASN A 186 16.15 8.78 -4.82
C ASN A 186 15.00 8.93 -5.82
N GLU A 187 15.32 9.50 -6.98
CA GLU A 187 14.37 9.81 -8.04
C GLU A 187 13.66 8.56 -8.62
N LYS A 188 14.24 7.36 -8.45
CA LYS A 188 13.58 6.11 -8.89
C LYS A 188 12.32 5.80 -8.06
N PHE A 189 12.23 6.36 -6.85
CA PHE A 189 11.06 6.29 -5.97
C PHE A 189 10.29 7.62 -5.99
N ASN A 190 10.06 8.17 -7.18
CA ASN A 190 9.47 9.49 -7.41
C ASN A 190 8.10 9.74 -6.74
N TYR A 191 7.32 8.70 -6.40
CA TYR A 191 6.04 8.85 -5.69
C TYR A 191 6.13 8.70 -4.17
N LEU A 192 7.30 8.36 -3.63
CA LEU A 192 7.45 8.09 -2.21
C LEU A 192 7.15 9.34 -1.36
N ASN A 193 7.70 10.50 -1.72
CA ASN A 193 7.45 11.73 -0.98
C ASN A 193 5.96 12.14 -0.96
N LEU A 194 5.26 11.89 -2.08
CA LEU A 194 3.81 12.11 -2.20
C LEU A 194 3.04 11.18 -1.25
N ALA A 195 3.40 9.89 -1.21
CA ALA A 195 2.83 8.94 -0.25
C ALA A 195 3.13 9.30 1.21
N ILE A 196 4.37 9.71 1.55
CA ILE A 196 4.72 10.07 2.93
C ILE A 196 3.97 11.33 3.37
N SER A 197 3.84 12.33 2.50
CA SER A 197 3.02 13.50 2.78
C SER A 197 1.58 13.10 3.11
N GLN A 198 1.02 12.14 2.37
CA GLN A 198 -0.31 11.58 2.66
C GLN A 198 -0.36 10.75 3.96
N HIS A 199 0.71 10.01 4.27
CA HIS A 199 0.84 9.24 5.50
C HIS A 199 0.81 10.14 6.75
N LEU A 200 1.51 11.28 6.71
CA LEU A 200 1.56 12.23 7.81
C LEU A 200 0.18 12.81 8.18
N LEU A 201 -0.77 12.81 7.23
CA LEU A 201 -2.16 13.25 7.46
C LEU A 201 -3.02 12.20 8.20
N ARG A 202 -2.50 11.00 8.42
CA ARG A 202 -3.17 9.91 9.16
C ARG A 202 -2.96 9.99 10.68
N PHE A 203 -2.05 10.86 11.13
CA PHE A 203 -1.82 11.06 12.55
C PHE A 203 -2.73 12.15 13.10
N ASN A 204 -3.32 11.88 14.27
CA ASN A 204 -4.05 12.89 15.01
C ASN A 204 -3.09 14.01 15.44
N LYS A 205 -3.58 15.24 15.42
CA LYS A 205 -2.90 16.38 16.05
C LYS A 205 -3.49 16.58 17.44
N LYS A 206 -2.79 17.30 18.32
CA LYS A 206 -3.29 17.56 19.68
C LYS A 206 -4.71 18.15 19.61
N GLY A 207 -5.69 17.42 20.13
CA GLY A 207 -7.11 17.80 20.16
C GLY A 207 -7.85 17.72 18.81
N LYS A 208 -7.26 17.18 17.75
CA LYS A 208 -7.88 17.09 16.41
C LYS A 208 -7.75 15.69 15.80
N LEU A 209 -8.80 15.26 15.12
CA LEU A 209 -8.81 14.03 14.35
C LEU A 209 -7.89 14.14 13.13
N ASN A 210 -7.40 12.99 12.66
CA ASN A 210 -6.68 12.89 11.39
C ASN A 210 -7.60 13.12 10.19
N GLN A 211 -7.03 13.21 8.98
CA GLN A 211 -7.78 13.54 7.77
C GLN A 211 -8.88 12.50 7.45
N ILE A 212 -8.60 11.21 7.62
CA ILE A 212 -9.55 10.14 7.30
C ILE A 212 -10.71 10.20 8.29
N ASP A 213 -10.41 10.21 9.59
CA ASP A 213 -11.42 10.19 10.63
C ASP A 213 -12.30 11.45 10.61
N THR A 214 -11.69 12.62 10.38
CA THR A 214 -12.42 13.86 10.16
C THR A 214 -13.38 13.73 8.97
N LYS A 215 -12.91 13.14 7.86
CA LYS A 215 -13.74 12.97 6.67
C LYS A 215 -14.90 12.01 6.89
N ILE A 216 -14.69 10.93 7.63
CA ILE A 216 -15.75 9.98 8.03
C ILE A 216 -16.84 10.72 8.80
N LEU A 217 -16.47 11.46 9.86
CA LEU A 217 -17.46 12.18 10.66
C LEU A 217 -18.18 13.28 9.85
N GLN A 218 -17.49 13.95 8.91
CA GLN A 218 -18.14 14.90 7.98
C GLN A 218 -19.19 14.23 7.09
N ILE A 219 -18.90 13.02 6.58
CA ILE A 219 -19.86 12.27 5.75
C ILE A 219 -21.09 11.89 6.58
N ILE A 220 -20.88 11.40 7.81
CA ILE A 220 -21.96 11.03 8.73
C ILE A 220 -22.79 12.25 9.14
N LYS A 221 -22.16 13.39 9.49
CA LYS A 221 -22.87 14.61 9.90
C LYS A 221 -23.87 15.12 8.86
N ASN A 222 -23.49 15.03 7.58
CA ASN A 222 -24.23 15.67 6.50
C ASN A 222 -25.28 14.75 5.87
N ASN A 223 -25.32 13.46 6.24
CA ASN A 223 -26.12 12.47 5.53
C ASN A 223 -26.57 11.34 6.46
N ASN A 224 -27.82 10.89 6.34
CA ASN A 224 -28.33 9.73 7.05
C ASN A 224 -28.04 8.46 6.23
N LEU A 225 -26.79 7.95 6.30
CA LEU A 225 -26.26 6.90 5.41
C LEU A 225 -26.03 5.57 6.11
N LYS A 226 -26.18 4.49 5.35
CA LYS A 226 -25.72 3.15 5.73
C LYS A 226 -24.21 3.04 5.56
N ARG A 227 -23.60 2.07 6.25
CA ARG A 227 -22.15 1.75 6.20
C ARG A 227 -21.61 1.72 4.77
N ILE A 228 -22.22 0.93 3.88
CA ILE A 228 -21.78 0.78 2.48
C ILE A 228 -21.77 2.12 1.71
N GLU A 229 -22.69 3.03 2.02
CA GLU A 229 -22.77 4.34 1.37
C GLU A 229 -21.67 5.28 1.89
N ILE A 230 -21.34 5.20 3.19
CA ILE A 230 -20.20 5.92 3.78
C ILE A 230 -18.91 5.47 3.12
N ILE A 231 -18.67 4.16 3.02
CA ILE A 231 -17.48 3.60 2.37
C ILE A 231 -17.39 4.05 0.91
N LYS A 232 -18.49 3.97 0.14
CA LYS A 232 -18.54 4.48 -1.25
C LYS A 232 -18.17 5.97 -1.33
N ASN A 233 -18.69 6.79 -0.44
CA ASN A 233 -18.35 8.22 -0.39
C ASN A 233 -16.86 8.46 -0.10
N LEU A 234 -16.24 7.64 0.78
CA LEU A 234 -14.81 7.70 1.06
C LEU A 234 -13.98 7.30 -0.15
N LEU A 235 -14.35 6.23 -0.87
CA LEU A 235 -13.70 5.79 -2.10
C LEU A 235 -13.73 6.89 -3.18
N ILE A 236 -14.88 7.54 -3.35
CA ILE A 236 -15.05 8.66 -4.29
C ILE A 236 -14.22 9.87 -3.84
N TRP A 237 -14.20 10.18 -2.56
CA TRP A 237 -13.40 11.29 -2.03
C TRP A 237 -11.91 11.05 -2.25
N GLN A 238 -11.39 9.88 -1.88
CA GLN A 238 -9.96 9.61 -1.99
C GLN A 238 -9.46 9.67 -3.43
N SER A 239 -10.26 9.19 -4.39
CA SER A 239 -9.89 9.15 -5.81
C SER A 239 -9.75 10.54 -6.42
N LYS A 240 -10.36 11.56 -5.79
CA LYS A 240 -10.33 12.95 -6.26
C LYS A 240 -9.40 13.85 -5.46
N LYS A 241 -9.17 13.54 -4.18
CA LYS A 241 -8.58 14.48 -3.21
C LYS A 241 -7.33 13.98 -2.49
N THR A 242 -6.97 12.71 -2.66
CA THR A 242 -5.90 12.09 -1.89
C THR A 242 -5.14 11.06 -2.72
N VAL A 243 -4.13 10.44 -2.11
CA VAL A 243 -3.38 9.32 -2.69
C VAL A 243 -3.30 8.13 -1.74
N TYR A 244 -4.33 7.88 -0.93
CA TYR A 244 -4.33 6.78 0.04
C TYR A 244 -4.20 5.40 -0.61
N GLY A 245 -4.94 5.15 -1.69
CA GLY A 245 -4.97 3.82 -2.32
C GLY A 245 -5.64 2.77 -1.44
N PHE A 246 -6.55 3.19 -0.58
CA PHE A 246 -7.27 2.30 0.34
C PHE A 246 -8.45 1.65 -0.40
N GLY A 247 -8.80 0.43 0.00
CA GLY A 247 -10.05 -0.20 -0.38
C GLY A 247 -11.07 -0.12 0.76
N ASP A 248 -12.16 -0.85 0.58
CA ASP A 248 -13.30 -0.89 1.49
C ASP A 248 -12.85 -1.23 2.92
N LEU A 249 -12.07 -2.31 3.06
CA LEU A 249 -11.61 -2.84 4.34
C LEU A 249 -10.87 -1.81 5.20
N GLN A 250 -9.96 -1.01 4.61
CA GLN A 250 -9.21 -0.02 5.40
C GLN A 250 -10.14 1.07 5.93
N TYR A 251 -11.14 1.49 5.14
CA TYR A 251 -12.12 2.47 5.60
C TYR A 251 -13.13 1.90 6.59
N GLU A 252 -13.50 0.63 6.45
CA GLU A 252 -14.31 -0.10 7.45
C GLU A 252 -13.60 -0.09 8.81
N MET A 253 -12.31 -0.42 8.84
CA MET A 253 -11.50 -0.36 10.07
C MET A 253 -11.46 1.04 10.70
N HIS A 254 -11.30 2.08 9.87
CA HIS A 254 -11.37 3.47 10.37
C HIS A 254 -12.75 3.82 10.92
N LEU A 255 -13.83 3.38 10.27
CA LEU A 255 -15.20 3.61 10.74
C LEU A 255 -15.47 2.88 12.07
N ASP A 256 -14.97 1.67 12.24
CA ASP A 256 -15.16 0.88 13.47
C ASP A 256 -14.40 1.51 14.66
N ASN A 257 -13.21 2.03 14.43
CA ASN A 257 -12.43 2.78 15.42
C ASN A 257 -13.10 4.08 15.88
N LEU A 258 -14.12 4.55 15.16
CA LEU A 258 -14.89 5.76 15.48
C LEU A 258 -16.23 5.47 16.16
N SER A 259 -16.51 4.24 16.56
CA SER A 259 -17.76 3.81 17.20
C SER A 259 -18.18 4.65 18.42
N ALA A 260 -17.24 5.29 19.13
CA ALA A 260 -17.56 6.20 20.23
C ALA A 260 -18.19 7.55 19.80
N TYR A 261 -18.15 7.90 18.51
CA TYR A 261 -18.55 9.22 17.98
C TYR A 261 -19.86 9.20 17.19
N TYR A 262 -20.48 8.04 17.01
CA TYR A 262 -21.75 7.91 16.32
C TYR A 262 -22.66 6.90 17.01
N GLU A 263 -23.93 6.94 16.64
CA GLU A 263 -24.94 5.94 16.95
C GLU A 263 -25.47 5.37 15.64
N ILE A 264 -26.03 4.16 15.69
CA ILE A 264 -26.66 3.51 14.54
C ILE A 264 -28.15 3.36 14.84
N LYS A 265 -29.00 4.00 14.02
CA LYS A 265 -30.46 3.88 14.07
C LYS A 265 -30.97 3.45 12.71
N ASP A 266 -31.79 2.40 12.67
CA ASP A 266 -32.30 1.82 11.41
C ASP A 266 -31.21 1.57 10.37
N TYR A 267 -30.07 1.02 10.81
CA TYR A 267 -28.86 0.75 10.01
C TYR A 267 -28.14 1.98 9.44
N LYS A 268 -28.51 3.19 9.88
CA LYS A 268 -27.90 4.43 9.43
C LYS A 268 -27.14 5.11 10.56
N PHE A 269 -26.05 5.79 10.19
CA PHE A 269 -25.12 6.39 11.13
C PHE A 269 -25.51 7.84 11.40
N GLU A 270 -25.54 8.22 12.68
CA GLU A 270 -25.77 9.58 13.14
C GLU A 270 -24.68 9.97 14.13
N LEU A 271 -24.15 11.20 14.06
CA LEU A 271 -23.19 11.65 15.07
C LEU A 271 -23.88 11.84 16.42
N ASN A 272 -23.28 11.29 17.47
CA ASN A 272 -23.65 11.64 18.85
C ASN A 272 -22.97 12.97 19.27
N GLU A 273 -23.24 13.44 20.48
CA GLU A 273 -22.69 14.71 20.97
C GLU A 273 -21.15 14.75 21.00
N LYS A 274 -20.50 13.61 21.31
CA LYS A 274 -19.03 13.50 21.25
C LYS A 274 -18.54 13.69 19.81
N GLY A 275 -19.18 13.04 18.85
CA GLY A 275 -18.85 13.16 17.42
C GLY A 275 -19.01 14.58 16.89
N LYS A 276 -20.11 15.26 17.25
CA LYS A 276 -20.34 16.66 16.87
C LYS A 276 -19.26 17.58 17.47
N SER A 277 -18.95 17.41 18.75
CA SER A 277 -17.96 18.21 19.46
C SER A 277 -16.55 18.07 18.88
N ILE A 278 -16.07 16.83 18.72
CA ILE A 278 -14.71 16.59 18.20
C ILE A 278 -14.56 17.02 16.74
N LEU A 279 -15.62 16.87 15.94
CA LEU A 279 -15.60 17.31 14.55
C LEU A 279 -15.48 18.83 14.46
N ASN A 280 -16.27 19.59 15.23
CA ASN A 280 -16.19 21.04 15.26
C ASN A 280 -14.78 21.51 15.66
N ALA A 281 -14.18 20.91 16.70
CA ALA A 281 -12.80 21.20 17.13
C ALA A 281 -11.74 20.87 16.07
N SER A 282 -12.02 19.90 15.19
CA SER A 282 -11.11 19.47 14.12
C SER A 282 -11.23 20.31 12.85
N THR A 283 -12.35 21.02 12.65
CA THR A 283 -12.61 21.88 11.48
C THR A 283 -12.35 23.37 11.71
N CYS A 284 -12.28 23.82 12.97
CA CYS A 284 -11.77 25.14 13.35
C CYS A 284 -10.23 25.17 13.32
#